data_AF-A0A4R9EM07-F1
#
_entry.id   AF-A0A4R9EM07-F1
#
_cell.length_a   1.000
_cell.length_b   1.000
_cell.length_c   1.000
_cell.angle_alpha   90.00
_cell.angle_beta   90.00
_cell.angle_gamma   90.00
#
_symmetry.space_group_name_H-M   'P 1'
#
loop_
_entity.id
_entity.type
_entity.pdbx_description
1 polymer ?
#
loop_
_entity_poly.entity_id
_entity_poly.type
_entity_poly.pdbx_seq_one_letter_code
_entity_poly.pdbx_strand_id
1 'polypeptide(L)'
;MLTLHVAERSPESAVLADGASIAAVGPYEELAAAHPSARVRRWPGILTPGLLNPYGPELLEAMYHPDPREADRLGTDPIGGERAAAIFRADPSRLGASARRGVQRLLAHGTVAVAGELRARPVLDAVRRAGLAVGQRPQRLPGPASLSPTPLVLLPPLAAGGPARFAIFDVTDRADLVRRGAGTCVATVIGGRLVYRAR
;
A
#
# COMPACT_ATOMS: atom_id res chain seq x y z
N MET A 1 19.54 -6.74 -9.57
CA MET A 1 20.28 -5.49 -9.26
C MET A 1 19.88 -5.11 -7.86
N LEU A 2 20.85 -5.10 -6.95
CA LEU A 2 20.60 -4.80 -5.54
C LEU A 2 20.18 -3.34 -5.36
N THR A 3 19.11 -3.13 -4.59
CA THR A 3 18.66 -1.80 -4.19
C THR A 3 18.56 -1.76 -2.66
N LEU A 4 19.31 -0.85 -2.04
CA LEU A 4 19.31 -0.62 -0.60
C LEU A 4 18.37 0.54 -0.28
N HIS A 5 17.32 0.26 0.48
CA HIS A 5 16.38 1.26 0.99
C HIS A 5 16.68 1.56 2.45
N VAL A 6 16.87 2.84 2.76
CA VAL A 6 17.07 3.33 4.13
C VAL A 6 16.14 4.50 4.39
N ALA A 7 15.55 4.55 5.57
CA ALA A 7 14.75 5.67 6.05
C ALA A 7 15.48 6.38 7.19
N GLU A 8 15.48 7.71 7.18
CA GLU A 8 16.28 8.57 8.07
C GLU A 8 16.03 8.35 9.57
N ARG A 9 14.82 7.93 9.95
CA ARG A 9 14.39 7.72 11.34
C ARG A 9 14.37 6.23 11.73
N SER A 10 14.81 5.34 10.85
CA SER A 10 14.95 3.92 11.15
C SER A 10 16.14 3.28 10.39
N PRO A 11 17.36 3.85 10.49
CA PRO A 11 18.52 3.35 9.76
C PRO A 11 18.94 1.93 10.16
N GLU A 12 18.55 1.47 11.35
CA GLU A 12 18.77 0.12 11.87
C GLU A 12 17.93 -0.96 11.16
N SER A 13 16.90 -0.56 10.40
CA SER A 13 15.96 -1.44 9.71
C SER A 13 15.97 -1.24 8.19
N ALA A 14 17.13 -0.88 7.63
CA ALA A 14 17.33 -0.78 6.19
C ALA A 14 17.09 -2.13 5.49
N VAL A 15 16.64 -2.07 4.23
CA VAL A 15 16.25 -3.24 3.43
C VAL A 15 17.06 -3.29 2.16
N LEU A 16 17.79 -4.39 1.97
CA LEU A 16 18.44 -4.71 0.72
C LEU A 16 17.52 -5.63 -0.10
N ALA A 17 17.05 -5.16 -1.25
CA ALA A 17 16.20 -5.93 -2.15
C ALA A 17 17.00 -6.41 -3.37
N ASP A 18 16.80 -7.66 -3.78
CA ASP A 18 17.23 -8.19 -5.07
C ASP A 18 16.02 -8.58 -5.91
N GLY A 19 15.64 -7.71 -6.83
CA GLY A 19 14.41 -7.91 -7.61
C GLY A 19 13.21 -8.08 -6.68
N ALA A 20 12.51 -9.22 -6.78
CA ALA A 20 11.28 -9.46 -6.03
C ALA A 20 11.48 -9.94 -4.59
N SER A 21 12.71 -10.25 -4.16
CA SER A 21 13.02 -10.78 -2.83
C SER A 21 13.88 -9.82 -2.01
N ILE A 22 13.83 -10.01 -0.70
CA ILE A 22 14.69 -9.33 0.27
C ILE A 22 15.97 -10.17 0.41
N ALA A 23 17.10 -9.54 0.13
CA ALA A 23 18.41 -10.15 0.32
C ALA A 23 18.84 -10.06 1.80
N ALA A 24 18.61 -8.91 2.45
CA ALA A 24 18.94 -8.69 3.85
C ALA A 24 18.11 -7.55 4.47
N VAL A 25 17.99 -7.56 5.79
CA VAL A 25 17.40 -6.50 6.62
C VAL A 25 18.35 -6.25 7.78
N GLY A 26 18.66 -4.99 8.07
CA GLY A 26 19.58 -4.64 9.16
C GLY A 26 20.09 -3.21 9.09
N PRO A 27 21.14 -2.89 9.86
CA PRO A 27 21.71 -1.55 9.88
C PRO A 27 22.23 -1.09 8.52
N TYR A 28 21.89 0.13 8.13
CA TYR A 28 22.27 0.72 6.86
C TYR A 28 23.78 0.67 6.61
N GLU A 29 24.59 1.04 7.60
CA GLU A 29 26.05 1.12 7.45
C GLU A 29 26.67 -0.26 7.16
N GLU A 30 26.18 -1.31 7.84
CA GLU A 30 26.64 -2.69 7.61
C GLU A 30 26.26 -3.18 6.21
N LEU A 31 25.01 -2.94 5.79
CA LEU A 31 24.53 -3.35 4.46
C LEU A 31 25.23 -2.56 3.34
N ALA A 32 25.48 -1.26 3.54
CA ALA A 32 26.18 -0.42 2.58
C ALA A 32 27.64 -0.83 2.42
N ALA A 33 28.33 -1.15 3.52
CA ALA A 33 29.71 -1.65 3.48
C ALA A 33 29.82 -3.02 2.81
N ALA A 34 28.88 -3.94 3.09
CA ALA A 34 28.85 -5.27 2.47
C ALA A 34 28.46 -5.24 0.98
N HIS A 35 27.69 -4.23 0.55
CA HIS A 35 27.17 -4.11 -0.81
C HIS A 35 27.41 -2.72 -1.42
N PRO A 36 28.68 -2.30 -1.63
CA PRO A 36 29.02 -0.94 -2.05
C PRO A 36 28.50 -0.57 -3.45
N SER A 37 28.18 -1.56 -4.28
CA SER A 37 27.60 -1.37 -5.61
C SER A 37 26.06 -1.33 -5.63
N ALA A 38 25.40 -1.57 -4.49
CA ALA A 38 23.95 -1.53 -4.41
C ALA A 38 23.43 -0.10 -4.66
N ARG A 39 22.37 0.02 -5.44
CA ARG A 39 21.71 1.31 -5.64
C ARG A 39 21.07 1.76 -4.33
N VAL A 40 21.53 2.86 -3.76
CA VAL A 40 20.97 3.40 -2.51
C VAL A 40 19.77 4.32 -2.78
N ARG A 41 18.70 4.14 -2.01
CA ARG A 41 17.54 5.01 -1.94
C ARG A 41 17.33 5.45 -0.49
N ARG A 42 17.45 6.76 -0.28
CA ARG A 42 17.21 7.40 1.02
C ARG A 42 15.80 7.98 1.05
N TRP A 43 15.15 7.85 2.19
CA TRP A 43 13.79 8.33 2.41
C TRP A 43 13.67 9.03 3.77
N PRO A 44 12.71 9.96 3.92
CA PRO A 44 12.39 10.50 5.23
C PRO A 44 11.67 9.44 6.09
N GLY A 45 11.55 9.73 7.39
CA GLY A 45 10.74 8.96 8.32
C GLY A 45 11.21 7.53 8.53
N ILE A 46 10.28 6.57 8.64
CA ILE A 46 10.55 5.18 9.00
C ILE A 46 10.19 4.21 7.88
N LEU A 47 10.91 3.08 7.81
CA LEU A 47 10.59 1.94 6.96
C LEU A 47 9.86 0.87 7.78
N THR A 48 8.75 0.35 7.26
CA THR A 48 7.98 -0.73 7.91
C THR A 48 7.63 -1.85 6.93
N PRO A 49 7.24 -3.04 7.42
CA PRO A 49 6.44 -3.94 6.59
C PRO A 49 5.25 -3.20 5.97
N GLY A 50 4.87 -3.57 4.76
CA GLY A 50 3.73 -2.97 4.11
C GLY A 50 2.42 -3.31 4.81
N LEU A 51 1.38 -2.54 4.55
CA LEU A 51 0.09 -2.70 5.21
C LEU A 51 -0.81 -3.69 4.47
N LEU A 52 -1.63 -4.39 5.25
CA LEU A 52 -2.81 -5.09 4.78
C LEU A 52 -4.04 -4.20 5.03
N ASN A 53 -4.85 -3.96 4.00
CA ASN A 53 -6.15 -3.33 4.19
C ASN A 53 -7.25 -4.40 4.23
N PRO A 54 -8.01 -4.54 5.33
CA PRO A 54 -8.97 -5.63 5.49
C PRO A 54 -10.33 -5.37 4.81
N TYR A 55 -10.45 -4.26 4.07
CA TYR A 55 -11.68 -3.82 3.42
C TYR A 55 -11.61 -3.88 1.89
N GLY A 56 -10.99 -4.93 1.34
CA GLY A 56 -10.84 -5.09 -0.11
C GLY A 56 -12.16 -4.94 -0.87
N PRO A 57 -13.21 -5.73 -0.55
CA PRO A 57 -14.50 -5.64 -1.23
C PRO A 57 -15.17 -4.27 -1.07
N GLU A 58 -15.15 -3.70 0.14
CA GLU A 58 -15.78 -2.41 0.40
C GLU A 58 -15.08 -1.28 -0.36
N LEU A 59 -13.75 -1.27 -0.36
CA LEU A 59 -12.97 -0.22 -1.01
C LEU A 59 -12.88 -0.38 -2.53
N LEU A 60 -12.92 -1.60 -3.07
CA LEU A 60 -12.65 -1.84 -4.49
C LEU A 60 -13.87 -2.25 -5.30
N GLU A 61 -14.93 -2.77 -4.66
CA GLU A 61 -16.17 -3.18 -5.32
C GLU A 61 -17.37 -2.29 -4.94
N ALA A 62 -17.48 -1.92 -3.66
CA ALA A 62 -18.63 -1.15 -3.17
C ALA A 62 -18.44 0.38 -3.24
N MET A 63 -17.20 0.88 -3.24
CA MET A 63 -16.92 2.31 -3.36
C MET A 63 -16.61 2.72 -4.80
N TYR A 64 -17.17 3.86 -5.21
CA TYR A 64 -16.79 4.55 -6.43
C TYR A 64 -15.63 5.51 -6.15
N HIS A 65 -14.54 5.37 -6.89
CA HIS A 65 -13.41 6.30 -6.87
C HIS A 65 -13.53 7.22 -8.09
N PRO A 66 -13.87 8.51 -7.92
CA PRO A 66 -14.10 9.42 -9.04
C PRO A 66 -12.88 9.56 -9.96
N ASP A 67 -13.13 9.71 -11.28
CA ASP A 67 -12.08 10.16 -12.20
C ASP A 67 -11.76 11.64 -11.92
N PRO A 68 -10.49 12.08 -12.02
CA PRO A 68 -10.16 13.50 -11.88
C PRO A 68 -10.96 14.43 -12.79
N ARG A 69 -11.40 13.95 -13.96
CA ARG A 69 -12.26 14.72 -14.88
C ARG A 69 -13.70 14.90 -14.38
N GLU A 70 -14.11 14.13 -13.38
CA GLU A 70 -15.44 14.20 -12.77
C GLU A 70 -15.42 15.00 -11.45
N ALA A 71 -14.28 15.57 -11.05
CA ALA A 71 -14.09 16.21 -9.75
C ALA A 71 -15.12 17.31 -9.48
N ASP A 72 -15.43 18.14 -10.49
CA ASP A 72 -16.41 19.24 -10.35
C ASP A 72 -17.84 18.75 -10.04
N ARG A 73 -18.17 17.51 -10.43
CA ARG A 73 -19.50 16.93 -10.25
C ARG A 73 -19.59 15.98 -9.06
N LEU A 74 -18.57 15.16 -8.86
CA LEU A 74 -18.59 14.06 -7.91
C LEU A 74 -17.70 14.30 -6.68
N GLY A 75 -16.82 15.30 -6.73
CA GLY A 75 -15.75 15.49 -5.78
C GLY A 75 -14.57 14.54 -6.04
N THR A 76 -13.56 14.65 -5.19
CA THR A 76 -12.33 13.84 -5.27
C THR A 76 -12.30 12.68 -4.28
N ASP A 77 -13.25 12.62 -3.35
CA ASP A 77 -13.28 11.60 -2.31
C ASP A 77 -13.98 10.33 -2.79
N PRO A 78 -13.60 9.15 -2.24
CA PRO A 78 -14.33 7.92 -2.48
C PRO A 78 -15.81 8.06 -2.07
N ILE A 79 -16.70 7.62 -2.94
CA ILE A 79 -18.15 7.63 -2.71
C ILE A 79 -18.55 6.21 -2.32
N GLY A 80 -19.26 6.05 -1.20
CA GLY A 80 -19.80 4.77 -0.74
C GLY A 80 -21.33 4.73 -0.73
N GLY A 81 -21.86 3.63 -0.20
CA GLY A 81 -23.30 3.44 0.06
C GLY A 81 -24.17 3.50 -1.20
N GLU A 82 -25.42 3.93 -1.03
CA GLU A 82 -26.42 3.93 -2.11
C GLU A 82 -25.99 4.81 -3.30
N ARG A 83 -25.24 5.88 -3.05
CA ARG A 83 -24.75 6.74 -4.13
C ARG A 83 -23.75 6.00 -5.03
N ALA A 84 -22.88 5.18 -4.46
CA ALA A 84 -21.97 4.34 -5.25
C ALA A 84 -22.75 3.24 -5.99
N ALA A 85 -23.70 2.61 -5.31
CA ALA A 85 -24.57 1.59 -5.91
C ALA A 85 -25.35 2.15 -7.11
N ALA A 86 -25.90 3.36 -7.01
CA ALA A 86 -26.59 4.05 -8.11
C ALA A 86 -25.66 4.33 -9.30
N ILE A 87 -24.41 4.74 -9.06
CA ILE A 87 -23.41 4.96 -10.12
C ILE A 87 -23.12 3.66 -10.86
N PHE A 88 -22.89 2.56 -10.14
CA PHE A 88 -22.60 1.26 -10.75
C PHE A 88 -23.82 0.63 -11.43
N ARG A 89 -25.03 0.85 -10.92
CA ARG A 89 -26.27 0.42 -11.59
C ARG A 89 -26.49 1.17 -12.89
N ALA A 90 -26.23 2.47 -12.92
CA ALA A 90 -26.36 3.29 -14.12
C ALA A 90 -25.31 2.92 -15.19
N ASP A 91 -24.09 2.58 -14.77
CA ASP A 91 -23.01 2.19 -15.69
C ASP A 91 -22.03 1.20 -15.03
N PRO A 92 -22.26 -0.12 -15.19
CA PRO A 92 -21.41 -1.15 -14.61
C PRO A 92 -19.97 -1.16 -15.14
N SER A 93 -19.72 -0.60 -16.32
CA SER A 93 -18.39 -0.59 -16.95
C SER A 93 -17.37 0.24 -16.15
N ARG A 94 -17.86 1.16 -15.32
CA ARG A 94 -17.08 2.03 -14.44
C ARG A 94 -16.29 1.29 -13.37
N LEU A 95 -16.74 0.11 -12.98
CA LEU A 95 -16.17 -0.65 -11.86
C LEU A 95 -14.66 -0.89 -12.02
N GLY A 96 -14.23 -1.31 -13.21
CA GLY A 96 -12.81 -1.57 -13.46
C GLY A 96 -11.93 -0.33 -13.34
N ALA A 97 -12.39 0.82 -13.86
CA ALA A 97 -11.66 2.08 -13.77
C ALA A 97 -11.64 2.62 -12.33
N SER A 98 -12.78 2.54 -11.64
CA SER A 98 -12.91 2.85 -10.21
C SER A 98 -11.91 2.05 -9.37
N ALA A 99 -11.90 0.72 -9.54
CA ALA A 99 -11.03 -0.16 -8.77
C ALA A 99 -9.54 0.13 -8.99
N ARG A 100 -9.10 0.45 -10.23
CA ARG A 100 -7.72 0.86 -10.48
C ARG A 100 -7.35 2.13 -9.71
N ARG A 101 -8.25 3.12 -9.64
CA ARG A 101 -8.02 4.34 -8.85
C ARG A 101 -8.03 4.03 -7.34
N GLY A 102 -8.92 3.15 -6.88
CA GLY A 102 -8.93 2.66 -5.50
C GLY A 102 -7.62 1.97 -5.13
N VAL A 103 -7.09 1.12 -6.00
CA VAL A 103 -5.76 0.50 -5.84
C VAL A 103 -4.66 1.54 -5.76
N GLN A 104 -4.65 2.56 -6.62
CA GLN A 104 -3.66 3.65 -6.52
C GLN A 104 -3.73 4.38 -5.19
N ARG A 105 -4.94 4.62 -4.66
CA ARG A 105 -5.11 5.22 -3.33
C ARG A 105 -4.60 4.30 -2.22
N LEU A 106 -4.85 3.00 -2.30
CA LEU A 106 -4.29 2.01 -1.36
C LEU A 106 -2.76 2.02 -1.37
N LEU A 107 -2.15 2.03 -2.56
CA LEU A 107 -0.70 2.14 -2.71
C LEU A 107 -0.17 3.44 -2.12
N ALA A 108 -0.90 4.55 -2.25
CA ALA A 108 -0.57 5.83 -1.63
C ALA A 108 -0.68 5.83 -0.09
N HIS A 109 -1.24 4.77 0.51
CA HIS A 109 -1.32 4.56 1.95
C HIS A 109 -0.42 3.40 2.41
N GLY A 110 0.63 3.04 1.65
CA GLY A 110 1.53 1.96 2.06
C GLY A 110 0.92 0.55 2.03
N THR A 111 -0.25 0.39 1.41
CA THR A 111 -0.93 -0.91 1.31
C THR A 111 -0.23 -1.78 0.26
N VAL A 112 0.18 -2.98 0.66
CA VAL A 112 0.77 -4.00 -0.22
C VAL A 112 -0.06 -5.29 -0.28
N ALA A 113 -1.09 -5.40 0.57
CA ALA A 113 -2.02 -6.51 0.60
C ALA A 113 -3.45 -6.03 0.88
N VAL A 114 -4.44 -6.72 0.33
CA VAL A 114 -5.85 -6.55 0.69
C VAL A 114 -6.40 -7.86 1.23
N ALA A 115 -7.46 -7.78 2.02
CA ALA A 115 -8.21 -8.97 2.43
C ALA A 115 -9.71 -8.82 2.16
N GLY A 116 -10.42 -9.93 2.28
CA GLY A 116 -11.82 -10.06 1.86
C GLY A 116 -11.94 -10.67 0.47
N GLU A 117 -13.09 -11.29 0.22
CA GLU A 117 -13.35 -12.00 -1.03
C GLU A 117 -13.74 -11.01 -2.13
N LEU A 118 -12.87 -10.86 -3.12
CA LEU A 118 -13.14 -10.08 -4.33
C LEU A 118 -13.82 -10.98 -5.37
N ARG A 119 -14.94 -10.53 -5.92
CA ARG A 119 -15.79 -11.31 -6.82
C ARG A 119 -15.79 -10.73 -8.23
N ALA A 120 -15.69 -9.43 -8.37
CA ALA A 120 -15.75 -8.76 -9.66
C ALA A 120 -14.44 -8.96 -10.45
N ARG A 121 -14.53 -9.57 -11.63
CA ARG A 121 -13.36 -9.85 -12.47
C ARG A 121 -12.51 -8.61 -12.79
N PRO A 122 -13.08 -7.44 -13.14
CA PRO A 122 -12.29 -6.23 -13.36
C PRO A 122 -11.49 -5.78 -12.13
N VAL A 123 -11.97 -6.09 -10.92
CA VAL A 123 -11.32 -5.73 -9.65
C VAL A 123 -10.20 -6.71 -9.34
N LEU A 124 -10.43 -8.01 -9.50
CA LEU A 124 -9.38 -9.03 -9.41
C LEU A 124 -8.21 -8.73 -10.36
N ASP A 125 -8.50 -8.34 -11.59
CA ASP A 125 -7.46 -7.97 -12.56
C ASP A 125 -6.72 -6.68 -12.17
N ALA A 126 -7.39 -5.70 -11.55
CA ALA A 126 -6.74 -4.49 -11.05
C ALA A 126 -5.77 -4.80 -9.89
N VAL A 127 -6.20 -5.60 -8.91
CA VAL A 127 -5.39 -6.04 -7.76
C VAL A 127 -4.18 -6.85 -8.22
N ARG A 128 -4.40 -7.84 -9.09
CA ARG A 128 -3.33 -8.68 -9.65
C ARG A 128 -2.29 -7.86 -10.41
N ARG A 129 -2.73 -6.94 -11.28
CA ARG A 129 -1.81 -6.11 -12.09
C ARG A 129 -0.98 -5.15 -11.23
N ALA A 130 -1.52 -4.69 -10.10
CA ALA A 130 -0.77 -3.88 -9.14
C ALA A 130 0.19 -4.68 -8.26
N GLY A 131 0.11 -6.02 -8.28
CA GLY A 131 0.95 -6.88 -7.46
C GLY A 131 0.52 -6.94 -5.99
N LEU A 132 -0.67 -6.43 -5.65
CA LEU A 132 -1.19 -6.53 -4.29
C LEU A 132 -1.41 -8.00 -3.92
N ALA A 133 -0.91 -8.41 -2.75
CA ALA A 133 -1.21 -9.72 -2.21
C ALA A 133 -2.66 -9.79 -1.71
N VAL A 134 -3.24 -10.98 -1.73
CA VAL A 134 -4.54 -11.24 -1.09
C VAL A 134 -4.28 -12.03 0.19
N GLY A 135 -4.55 -11.41 1.33
CA GLY A 135 -4.37 -12.00 2.65
C GLY A 135 -5.69 -12.50 3.25
N GLN A 136 -5.58 -13.16 4.40
CA GLN A 136 -6.75 -13.51 5.19
C GLN A 136 -7.33 -12.28 5.88
N ARG A 137 -8.66 -12.21 5.91
CA ARG A 137 -9.38 -11.14 6.58
C ARG A 137 -9.31 -11.35 8.09
N PRO A 138 -8.95 -10.33 8.89
CA PRO A 138 -9.06 -10.42 10.34
C PRO A 138 -10.49 -10.79 10.75
N GLN A 139 -10.63 -11.63 11.78
CA GLN A 139 -11.95 -12.07 12.27
C GLN A 139 -12.81 -10.89 12.74
N ARG A 140 -12.19 -9.90 13.37
CA ARG A 140 -12.83 -8.65 13.78
C ARG A 140 -12.29 -7.50 12.96
N LEU A 141 -13.20 -6.78 12.30
CA LEU A 141 -12.84 -5.65 11.47
C LEU A 141 -12.70 -4.36 12.29
N PRO A 142 -11.65 -3.57 12.04
CA PRO A 142 -11.39 -2.32 12.76
C PRO A 142 -12.28 -1.16 12.24
N GLY A 143 -13.50 -1.04 12.76
CA GLY A 143 -14.39 0.09 12.45
C GLY A 143 -14.91 0.10 11.00
N PRO A 144 -15.27 1.27 10.46
CA PRO A 144 -15.76 1.39 9.08
C PRO A 144 -14.64 1.22 8.05
N ALA A 145 -15.01 0.86 6.82
CA ALA A 145 -14.07 0.75 5.71
C ALA A 145 -13.35 2.08 5.45
N SER A 146 -12.01 2.04 5.42
CA SER A 146 -11.16 3.22 5.23
C SER A 146 -9.85 2.82 4.53
N LEU A 147 -9.26 3.76 3.79
CA LEU A 147 -7.91 3.61 3.22
C LEU A 147 -6.82 3.52 4.30
N SER A 148 -7.08 4.11 5.48
CA SER A 148 -6.22 4.07 6.67
C SER A 148 -7.06 3.59 7.87
N PRO A 149 -7.33 2.28 7.99
CA PRO A 149 -8.12 1.75 9.10
C PRO A 149 -7.38 1.88 10.43
N THR A 150 -8.12 1.95 11.53
CA THR A 150 -7.55 2.05 12.89
C THR A 150 -8.01 0.88 13.76
N PRO A 151 -7.11 -0.02 14.19
CA PRO A 151 -5.65 -0.02 13.95
C PRO A 151 -5.24 -0.34 12.51
N LEU A 152 -4.04 0.12 12.14
CA LEU A 152 -3.34 -0.32 10.94
C LEU A 152 -2.93 -1.80 11.09
N VAL A 153 -3.02 -2.56 10.01
CA VAL A 153 -2.62 -3.97 10.00
C VAL A 153 -1.30 -4.10 9.24
N LEU A 154 -0.19 -4.21 9.97
CA LEU A 154 1.11 -4.50 9.36
C LEU A 154 1.18 -5.97 8.96
N LEU A 155 1.81 -6.24 7.81
CA LEU A 155 2.26 -7.59 7.50
C LEU A 155 3.37 -8.04 8.48
N PRO A 156 3.68 -9.35 8.53
CA PRO A 156 4.79 -9.85 9.33
C PRO A 156 6.11 -9.12 9.05
N PRO A 157 7.05 -9.09 10.02
CA PRO A 157 8.36 -8.47 9.84
C PRO A 157 9.07 -8.91 8.57
N LEU A 158 9.82 -7.97 7.98
CA LEU A 158 10.64 -8.24 6.80
C LEU A 158 11.80 -9.16 7.17
N ALA A 159 12.10 -10.13 6.32
CA ALA A 159 13.18 -11.09 6.53
C ALA A 159 13.83 -11.46 5.19
N ALA A 160 15.10 -11.85 5.24
CA ALA A 160 15.84 -12.36 4.09
C ALA A 160 15.12 -13.56 3.46
N GLY A 161 15.16 -13.66 2.13
CA GLY A 161 14.39 -14.64 1.34
C GLY A 161 12.89 -14.32 1.23
N GLY A 162 12.37 -13.42 2.07
CA GLY A 162 11.00 -12.95 1.98
C GLY A 162 10.75 -12.07 0.75
N PRO A 163 9.49 -11.85 0.38
CA PRO A 163 9.13 -10.94 -0.71
C PRO A 163 9.43 -9.48 -0.37
N ALA A 164 9.95 -8.73 -1.35
CA ALA A 164 10.24 -7.30 -1.24
C ALA A 164 8.94 -6.47 -1.31
N ARG A 165 8.19 -6.45 -0.19
CA ARG A 165 6.94 -5.71 -0.01
C ARG A 165 6.95 -4.90 1.30
N PHE A 166 7.15 -3.60 1.18
CA PHE A 166 7.30 -2.71 2.33
C PHE A 166 6.84 -1.30 1.98
N ALA A 167 6.67 -0.48 3.01
CA ALA A 167 6.25 0.90 2.87
C ALA A 167 7.13 1.81 3.73
N ILE A 168 7.21 3.07 3.31
CA ILE A 168 7.93 4.13 4.03
C ILE A 168 6.94 5.23 4.37
N PHE A 169 6.99 5.69 5.61
CA PHE A 169 6.09 6.70 6.17
C PHE A 169 6.88 7.87 6.73
N ASP A 170 6.50 9.09 6.36
CA ASP A 170 7.12 10.33 6.83
C ASP A 170 6.59 10.73 8.21
N VAL A 171 7.07 9.98 9.21
CA VAL A 171 6.72 10.06 10.62
C VAL A 171 7.96 9.82 11.48
N THR A 172 7.93 10.23 12.75
CA THR A 172 9.10 10.10 13.63
C THR A 172 9.35 8.66 14.09
N ASP A 173 8.29 7.90 14.30
CA ASP A 173 8.30 6.55 14.86
C ASP A 173 6.94 5.85 14.63
N ARG A 174 6.81 4.61 15.11
CA ARG A 174 5.57 3.83 14.96
C ARG A 174 4.38 4.40 15.73
N ALA A 175 4.60 5.05 16.87
CA ALA A 175 3.51 5.67 17.62
C ALA A 175 2.96 6.89 16.88
N ASP A 176 3.82 7.65 16.21
CA ASP A 176 3.42 8.74 15.33
C ASP A 176 2.66 8.24 14.09
N LEU A 177 3.09 7.11 13.51
CA LEU A 177 2.33 6.44 12.45
C LEU A 177 0.89 6.09 12.88
N VAL A 178 0.73 5.56 14.10
CA VAL A 178 -0.60 5.21 14.63
C VAL A 178 -1.47 6.46 14.79
N ARG A 179 -0.91 7.58 15.26
CA ARG A 179 -1.66 8.84 15.44
C ARG A 179 -2.04 9.51 14.12
N ARG A 180 -1.11 9.59 13.18
CA ARG A 180 -1.27 10.33 11.91
C ARG A 180 -1.88 9.49 10.79
N GLY A 181 -1.81 8.16 10.92
CA GLY A 181 -2.35 7.21 9.96
C GLY A 181 -1.50 7.01 8.71
N ALA A 182 -1.97 6.11 7.85
CA ALA A 182 -1.25 5.63 6.68
C ALA A 182 -1.13 6.66 5.55
N GLY A 183 -1.87 7.76 5.61
CA GLY A 183 -1.76 8.87 4.65
C GLY A 183 -0.40 9.58 4.67
N THR A 184 0.44 9.29 5.68
CA THR A 184 1.84 9.75 5.77
C THR A 184 2.80 8.96 4.89
N CYS A 185 2.32 7.99 4.11
CA CYS A 185 3.16 7.18 3.24
C CYS A 185 3.81 8.03 2.14
N VAL A 186 5.13 7.87 1.97
CA VAL A 186 5.92 8.52 0.92
C VAL A 186 6.41 7.56 -0.16
N ALA A 187 6.41 6.26 0.12
CA ALA A 187 6.80 5.25 -0.86
C ALA A 187 6.21 3.88 -0.51
N THR A 188 5.79 3.16 -1.54
CA THR A 188 5.32 1.77 -1.44
C THR A 188 6.09 0.93 -2.44
N VAL A 189 6.64 -0.19 -1.97
CA VAL A 189 7.43 -1.12 -2.77
C VAL A 189 6.73 -2.46 -2.81
N ILE A 190 6.58 -3.03 -4.01
CA ILE A 190 6.04 -4.37 -4.25
C ILE A 190 6.93 -5.08 -5.27
N GLY A 191 7.42 -6.27 -4.91
CA GLY A 191 8.33 -7.03 -5.77
C GLY A 191 9.60 -6.23 -6.13
N GLY A 192 10.10 -5.44 -5.19
CA GLY A 192 11.27 -4.54 -5.37
C GLY A 192 11.04 -3.36 -6.31
N ARG A 193 9.82 -3.18 -6.83
CA ARG A 193 9.44 -2.04 -7.66
C ARG A 193 8.80 -0.97 -6.80
N LEU A 194 9.22 0.27 -6.99
CA LEU A 194 8.57 1.44 -6.40
C LEU A 194 7.24 1.68 -7.13
N VAL A 195 6.14 1.24 -6.53
CA VAL A 195 4.78 1.30 -7.12
C VAL A 195 4.02 2.56 -6.72
N TYR A 196 4.46 3.22 -5.66
CA TYR A 196 4.03 4.56 -5.29
C TYR A 196 5.22 5.35 -4.77
N ARG A 197 5.24 6.64 -5.10
CA ARG A 197 6.17 7.63 -4.57
C ARG A 197 5.40 8.95 -4.42
N ALA A 198 5.40 9.52 -3.22
CA ALA A 198 4.95 10.89 -3.02
C ALA A 198 5.84 11.84 -3.82
N ARG A 199 5.24 12.91 -4.34
CA ARG A 199 5.97 13.94 -5.09
C ARG A 199 6.70 14.87 -4.14
#